data_AF-A0A951DGH4-F1
#
_entry.id   AF-A0A951DGH4-F1
#
_cell.length_a   1.000
_cell.length_b   1.000
_cell.length_c   1.000
_cell.angle_alpha   90.00
_cell.angle_beta   90.00
_cell.angle_gamma   90.00
#
_symmetry.space_group_name_H-M   'P 1'
#
loop_
_entity.id
_entity.type
_entity.pdbx_description
1 polymer ?
#
loop_
_entity_poly.entity_id
_entity_poly.type
_entity_poly.pdbx_seq_one_letter_code
_entity_poly.pdbx_strand_id
1 'polypeptide(L)'
;MSWLTPQEQRPAPPRPPYIVSADRLAEIGRKLNSAQPVDSTAKRAIDYGRTFLAEAEHAPSLNKSFRAGRLADAADAVLRIADHQEHLRLRGGPKGPPSPTVVSAHLQRTYFQTQQLDYLLTQSGNRQVTSFPKRAREFYEYAIRAYERKDLIGAGENAKCAEEVICAPESVTQANAPATLPPERPRRAGAKSVS
;
A
#
# COMPACT_ATOMS: atom_id res chain seq x y z
N MET A 1 14.81 17.92 40.42
CA MET A 1 14.70 16.73 39.54
C MET A 1 13.28 16.23 39.61
N SER A 2 12.45 16.53 38.61
CA SER A 2 11.04 16.13 38.54
C SER A 2 10.92 15.04 37.48
N TRP A 3 10.49 13.84 37.89
CA TRP A 3 10.26 12.71 36.99
C TRP A 3 8.93 12.92 36.30
N LEU A 4 8.97 13.09 34.97
CA LEU A 4 7.80 13.22 34.11
C LEU A 4 6.91 11.99 34.30
N THR A 5 5.66 12.23 34.71
CA THR A 5 4.59 11.24 34.68
C THR A 5 4.38 10.84 33.22
N PRO A 6 4.36 9.54 32.86
CA PRO A 6 3.94 9.13 31.53
C PRO A 6 2.51 9.59 31.35
N GLN A 7 2.31 10.59 30.50
CA GLN A 7 0.98 11.01 30.09
C GLN A 7 0.37 9.78 29.39
N GLU A 8 -0.56 9.14 30.09
CA GLU A 8 -1.31 7.98 29.65
C GLU A 8 -2.04 8.37 28.35
N GLN A 9 -1.37 8.17 27.22
CA GLN A 9 -1.94 8.39 25.89
C GLN A 9 -3.05 7.37 25.74
N ARG A 10 -4.28 7.78 26.08
CA ARG A 10 -5.47 7.00 25.79
C ARG A 10 -5.42 6.65 24.30
N PRO A 11 -5.57 5.37 23.92
CA PRO A 11 -5.59 5.00 22.52
C PRO A 11 -6.66 5.84 21.83
N ALA A 12 -6.30 6.41 20.67
CA ALA A 12 -7.22 7.19 19.88
C ALA A 12 -8.52 6.38 19.66
N PRO A 13 -9.71 7.01 19.68
CA PRO A 13 -10.95 6.30 19.43
C PRO A 13 -10.84 5.52 18.11
N PRO A 14 -11.44 4.31 18.02
CA PRO A 14 -11.41 3.53 16.80
C PRO A 14 -11.92 4.41 15.66
N ARG A 15 -11.13 4.53 14.60
CA ARG A 15 -11.56 5.28 13.40
C ARG A 15 -12.88 4.67 12.93
N PRO A 16 -13.86 5.49 12.51
CA PRO A 16 -15.11 4.97 11.98
C PRO A 16 -14.82 3.94 10.87
N PRO A 17 -15.69 2.94 10.68
CA PRO A 17 -15.48 1.90 9.67
C PRO A 17 -15.19 2.58 8.34
N TYR A 18 -14.08 2.20 7.72
CA TYR A 18 -13.64 2.75 6.45
C TYR A 18 -14.68 2.40 5.39
N ILE A 19 -15.54 3.35 5.01
CA ILE A 19 -16.50 3.20 3.93
C ILE A 19 -15.84 3.79 2.68
N VAL A 20 -15.56 2.94 1.70
CA VAL A 20 -15.15 3.42 0.37
C VAL A 20 -16.34 4.09 -0.30
N SER A 21 -16.16 5.32 -0.80
CA SER A 21 -17.21 6.01 -1.55
C SER A 21 -17.31 5.47 -2.97
N ALA A 22 -18.52 5.49 -3.53
CA ALA A 22 -18.74 5.17 -4.94
C ALA A 22 -17.91 6.08 -5.87
N ASP A 23 -17.76 7.36 -5.50
CA ASP A 23 -16.96 8.33 -6.25
C ASP A 23 -15.49 7.91 -6.37
N ARG A 24 -14.92 7.34 -5.29
CA ARG A 24 -13.54 6.85 -5.29
C ARG A 24 -13.37 5.65 -6.21
N LEU A 25 -14.29 4.69 -6.15
CA LEU A 25 -14.27 3.53 -7.06
C LEU A 25 -14.37 3.99 -8.52
N ALA A 26 -15.28 4.92 -8.81
CA ALA A 26 -15.44 5.50 -10.14
C ALA A 26 -14.19 6.26 -10.61
N GLU A 27 -13.50 6.98 -9.72
CA GLU A 27 -12.24 7.65 -10.04
C GLU A 27 -11.15 6.64 -10.42
N ILE A 28 -10.95 5.60 -9.62
CA ILE A 28 -9.97 4.53 -9.90
C ILE A 28 -10.33 3.86 -11.23
N GLY A 29 -11.61 3.55 -11.46
CA GLY A 29 -12.09 2.96 -12.70
C GLY A 29 -11.81 3.83 -13.93
N ARG A 30 -12.07 5.14 -13.85
CA ARG A 30 -11.72 6.08 -14.93
C ARG A 30 -10.22 6.05 -15.22
N LYS A 31 -9.37 6.13 -14.19
CA LYS A 31 -7.91 6.12 -14.36
C LYS A 31 -7.42 4.81 -15.00
N LEU A 32 -7.90 3.65 -14.55
CA LEU A 32 -7.55 2.34 -15.11
C LEU A 32 -8.01 2.16 -16.57
N ASN A 33 -9.11 2.81 -16.96
CA ASN A 33 -9.62 2.78 -18.33
C ASN A 33 -8.87 3.76 -19.25
N SER A 34 -8.39 4.89 -18.73
CA SER A 34 -7.60 5.85 -19.48
C SER A 34 -6.11 5.52 -19.53
N ALA A 35 -5.61 4.68 -18.62
CA ALA A 35 -4.19 4.37 -18.51
C ALA A 35 -3.69 3.63 -19.77
N GLN A 36 -2.64 4.17 -20.38
CA GLN A 36 -1.94 3.56 -21.51
C GLN A 36 -0.62 2.96 -21.00
N PRO A 37 -0.49 1.62 -20.94
CA PRO A 37 0.72 1.01 -20.42
C PRO A 37 1.90 1.24 -21.37
N VAL A 38 3.00 1.79 -20.84
CA VAL A 38 4.24 2.02 -21.58
C VAL A 38 5.01 0.74 -21.89
N ASP A 39 4.81 -0.31 -21.08
CA ASP A 39 5.51 -1.59 -21.19
C ASP A 39 4.69 -2.75 -20.61
N SER A 40 5.25 -3.96 -20.66
CA SER A 40 4.59 -5.17 -20.12
C SER A 40 4.41 -5.15 -18.61
N THR A 41 5.19 -4.32 -17.91
CA THR A 41 5.12 -4.13 -16.45
C THR A 41 3.88 -3.33 -16.10
N ALA A 42 3.75 -2.14 -16.69
CA ALA A 42 2.62 -1.25 -16.53
C ALA A 42 1.33 -1.94 -16.95
N LYS A 43 1.37 -2.72 -18.06
CA LYS A 43 0.20 -3.50 -18.49
C LYS A 43 -0.26 -4.48 -17.41
N ARG A 44 0.67 -5.27 -16.85
CA ARG A 44 0.34 -6.23 -15.79
C ARG A 44 -0.19 -5.55 -14.54
N ALA A 45 0.37 -4.40 -14.16
CA ALA A 45 -0.09 -3.63 -13.02
C ALA A 45 -1.53 -3.11 -13.22
N ILE A 46 -1.86 -2.60 -14.41
CA ILE A 46 -3.22 -2.20 -14.78
C ILE A 46 -4.17 -3.41 -14.76
N ASP A 47 -3.76 -4.57 -15.28
CA ASP A 47 -4.58 -5.79 -15.27
C ASP A 47 -4.90 -6.27 -13.83
N TYR A 48 -3.92 -6.20 -12.92
CA TYR A 48 -4.17 -6.42 -11.48
C TYR A 48 -5.13 -5.38 -10.90
N GLY A 49 -4.95 -4.10 -11.26
CA GLY A 49 -5.80 -3.01 -10.77
C GLY A 49 -7.26 -3.20 -11.16
N ARG A 50 -7.52 -3.61 -12.41
CA ARG A 50 -8.87 -3.96 -12.88
C ARG A 50 -9.47 -5.13 -12.12
N THR A 51 -8.67 -6.15 -11.83
CA THR A 51 -9.11 -7.32 -11.06
C THR A 51 -9.53 -6.91 -9.64
N PHE A 52 -8.68 -6.15 -8.94
CA PHE A 52 -8.99 -5.69 -7.58
C PHE A 52 -10.17 -4.72 -7.55
N LEU A 53 -10.28 -3.82 -8.52
CA LEU A 53 -11.42 -2.91 -8.62
C LEU A 53 -12.73 -3.67 -8.84
N ALA A 54 -12.76 -4.66 -9.74
CA ALA A 54 -13.94 -5.48 -9.97
C ALA A 54 -14.37 -6.18 -8.67
N GLU A 55 -13.44 -6.77 -7.92
CA GLU A 55 -13.75 -7.35 -6.61
C GLU A 55 -14.23 -6.31 -5.58
N ALA A 56 -13.65 -5.09 -5.61
CA ALA A 56 -14.04 -4.00 -4.73
C ALA A 56 -15.47 -3.53 -5.00
N GLU A 57 -15.90 -3.45 -6.27
CA GLU A 57 -17.25 -3.07 -6.67
C GLU A 57 -18.31 -4.11 -6.27
N HIS A 58 -17.92 -5.39 -6.19
CA HIS A 58 -18.83 -6.47 -5.79
C HIS A 58 -18.98 -6.57 -4.26
N ALA A 59 -17.98 -6.15 -3.48
CA ALA A 59 -17.97 -6.30 -2.02
C ALA A 59 -19.08 -5.53 -1.24
N PRO A 60 -19.50 -4.31 -1.63
CA PRO A 60 -20.60 -3.59 -0.98
C PRO A 60 -21.93 -4.33 -1.04
N SER A 61 -22.21 -5.07 -2.13
CA SER A 61 -23.42 -5.89 -2.25
C SER A 61 -23.53 -6.99 -1.17
N LEU A 62 -22.42 -7.28 -0.48
CA LEU A 62 -22.30 -8.27 0.59
C LEU A 62 -22.14 -7.63 1.98
N ASN A 63 -22.40 -6.32 2.14
CA ASN A 63 -22.13 -5.56 3.36
C ASN A 63 -20.65 -5.58 3.82
N LYS A 64 -19.71 -5.73 2.87
CA LYS A 64 -18.26 -5.83 3.17
C LYS A 64 -17.52 -4.52 2.82
N SER A 65 -17.95 -3.38 3.36
CA SER A 65 -17.39 -2.06 3.04
C SER A 65 -15.88 -1.95 3.34
N PHE A 66 -15.40 -2.57 4.42
CA PHE A 66 -13.97 -2.60 4.73
C PHE A 66 -13.16 -3.33 3.65
N ARG A 67 -13.62 -4.52 3.22
CA ARG A 67 -13.01 -5.28 2.13
C ARG A 67 -12.99 -4.45 0.85
N ALA A 68 -14.11 -3.83 0.50
CA ALA A 68 -14.22 -2.98 -0.68
C ALA A 68 -13.17 -1.86 -0.67
N GLY A 69 -13.00 -1.19 0.47
CA GLY A 69 -11.99 -0.14 0.62
C GLY A 69 -10.55 -0.63 0.52
N ARG A 70 -10.23 -1.77 1.11
CA ARG A 70 -8.89 -2.36 1.02
C ARG A 70 -8.57 -2.84 -0.40
N LEU A 71 -9.54 -3.40 -1.13
CA LEU A 71 -9.36 -3.76 -2.53
C LEU A 71 -9.21 -2.53 -3.44
N ALA A 72 -9.93 -1.44 -3.15
CA ALA A 72 -9.73 -0.16 -3.83
C ALA A 72 -8.33 0.43 -3.57
N ASP A 73 -7.82 0.33 -2.33
CA ASP A 73 -6.43 0.71 -2.01
C ASP A 73 -5.43 -0.12 -2.83
N ALA A 74 -5.66 -1.43 -2.96
CA ALA A 74 -4.81 -2.30 -3.78
C ALA A 74 -4.85 -1.93 -5.26
N ALA A 75 -6.03 -1.62 -5.80
CA ALA A 75 -6.21 -1.20 -7.19
C ALA A 75 -5.48 0.13 -7.49
N ASP A 76 -5.60 1.10 -6.58
CA ASP A 76 -4.92 2.39 -6.70
C ASP A 76 -3.39 2.25 -6.59
N ALA A 77 -2.90 1.42 -5.68
CA ALA A 77 -1.46 1.17 -5.54
C ALA A 77 -0.86 0.59 -6.84
N VAL A 78 -1.44 -0.47 -7.40
CA VAL A 78 -0.92 -1.03 -8.66
C VAL A 78 -1.08 -0.10 -9.86
N LEU A 79 -2.11 0.76 -9.89
CA LEU A 79 -2.25 1.80 -10.91
C LEU A 79 -1.06 2.76 -10.89
N ARG A 80 -0.63 3.23 -9.70
CA ARG A 80 0.51 4.16 -9.57
C ARG A 80 1.83 3.59 -10.07
N ILE A 81 1.98 2.26 -10.13
CA ILE A 81 3.15 1.65 -10.80
C ILE A 81 3.22 2.10 -12.26
N ALA A 82 2.09 2.12 -12.97
CA ALA A 82 2.05 2.59 -14.36
C ALA A 82 2.42 4.09 -14.46
N ASP A 83 1.96 4.92 -13.53
CA ASP A 83 2.32 6.34 -13.46
C ASP A 83 3.83 6.52 -13.26
N HIS A 84 4.44 5.76 -12.35
CA HIS A 84 5.89 5.79 -12.11
C HIS A 84 6.70 5.31 -13.32
N GLN A 85 6.22 4.29 -14.05
CA GLN A 85 6.86 3.86 -15.30
C GLN A 85 6.75 4.93 -16.40
N GLU A 86 5.63 5.65 -16.49
CA GLU A 86 5.48 6.77 -17.41
C GLU A 86 6.41 7.93 -17.03
N HIS A 87 6.54 8.28 -15.74
CA HIS A 87 7.50 9.28 -15.29
C HIS A 87 8.95 8.90 -15.60
N LEU A 88 9.31 7.61 -15.48
CA LEU A 88 10.62 7.10 -15.90
C LEU A 88 10.86 7.30 -17.40
N ARG A 89 9.84 7.04 -18.22
CA ARG A 89 9.90 7.22 -19.67
C ARG A 89 10.06 8.69 -20.05
N LEU A 90 9.27 9.56 -19.43
CA LEU A 90 9.27 11.00 -19.69
C LEU A 90 10.48 11.72 -19.09
N ARG A 91 11.20 11.10 -18.15
CA ARG A 91 12.34 11.69 -17.43
C ARG A 91 12.01 13.05 -16.79
N GLY A 92 10.75 13.28 -16.45
CA GLY A 92 10.27 14.58 -16.01
C GLY A 92 9.07 14.43 -15.07
N GLY A 93 9.27 14.83 -13.82
CA GLY A 93 8.19 15.28 -12.95
C GLY A 93 8.17 16.81 -12.91
N PRO A 94 7.06 17.44 -12.49
CA PRO A 94 6.97 18.91 -12.38
C PRO A 94 7.96 19.49 -11.36
N LYS A 95 8.47 18.66 -10.46
CA LYS A 95 9.50 18.99 -9.48
C LYS A 95 10.79 18.33 -9.99
N GLY A 96 11.87 19.11 -10.10
CA GLY A 96 13.17 18.63 -10.58
C GLY A 96 13.72 17.41 -9.81
N PRO A 97 14.93 16.94 -10.14
CA PRO A 97 15.47 15.71 -9.56
C PRO A 97 15.48 15.77 -8.01
N PRO A 98 15.07 14.68 -7.34
CA PRO A 98 15.10 14.64 -5.87
C PRO A 98 16.54 14.71 -5.35
N SER A 99 16.70 15.15 -4.10
CA SER A 99 18.03 15.18 -3.49
C SER A 99 18.55 13.75 -3.20
N PRO A 100 19.87 13.51 -3.27
CA PRO A 100 20.45 12.21 -2.98
C PRO A 100 20.07 11.63 -1.61
N THR A 101 19.95 12.50 -0.59
CA THR A 101 19.59 12.11 0.79
C THR A 101 18.15 11.59 0.86
N VAL A 102 17.22 12.24 0.16
CA VAL A 102 15.81 11.79 0.13
C VAL A 102 15.70 10.43 -0.55
N VAL A 103 16.40 10.25 -1.68
CA VAL A 103 16.39 8.96 -2.40
C VAL A 103 17.02 7.86 -1.56
N SER A 104 18.16 8.12 -0.90
CA SER A 104 18.83 7.14 -0.03
C SER A 104 17.95 6.70 1.14
N ALA A 105 17.30 7.65 1.83
CA ALA A 105 16.37 7.33 2.91
C ALA A 105 15.18 6.50 2.43
N HIS A 106 14.65 6.78 1.23
CA HIS A 106 13.56 6.02 0.64
C HIS A 106 14.00 4.60 0.26
N LEU A 107 15.19 4.43 -0.33
CA LEU A 107 15.77 3.12 -0.63
C LEU A 107 15.95 2.27 0.64
N GLN A 108 16.45 2.88 1.72
CA GLN A 108 16.63 2.17 2.99
C GLN A 108 15.29 1.66 3.55
N ARG A 109 14.24 2.49 3.54
CA ARG A 109 12.90 2.07 3.97
C ARG A 109 12.34 0.95 3.09
N THR A 110 12.44 1.13 1.77
CA THR A 110 11.96 0.17 0.77
C THR A 110 12.64 -1.20 0.95
N TYR A 111 13.95 -1.21 1.22
CA TYR A 111 14.68 -2.44 1.52
C TYR A 111 14.02 -3.23 2.67
N PHE A 112 13.80 -2.59 3.82
CA PHE A 112 13.18 -3.27 4.96
C PHE A 112 11.76 -3.78 4.65
N GLN A 113 10.97 -2.99 3.92
CA GLN A 113 9.62 -3.40 3.52
C GLN A 113 9.62 -4.57 2.54
N THR A 114 10.57 -4.64 1.60
CA THR A 114 10.69 -5.80 0.70
C THR A 114 10.96 -7.10 1.45
N GLN A 115 11.73 -7.06 2.54
CA GLN A 115 11.99 -8.24 3.39
C GLN A 115 10.74 -8.68 4.17
N GLN A 116 9.88 -7.74 4.58
CA GLN A 116 8.64 -8.05 5.31
C GLN A 116 7.57 -8.67 4.40
N LEU A 117 7.62 -8.40 3.10
CA LEU A 117 6.59 -8.85 2.15
C LEU A 117 6.50 -10.38 2.03
N ASP A 118 7.61 -11.11 2.14
CA ASP A 118 7.60 -12.59 2.10
C ASP A 118 6.81 -13.18 3.27
N TYR A 119 6.99 -12.59 4.46
CA TYR A 119 6.25 -13.00 5.64
C TYR A 119 4.76 -12.74 5.47
N LEU A 120 4.39 -11.55 4.97
CA LEU A 120 3.00 -11.17 4.75
C LEU A 120 2.27 -12.10 3.76
N LEU A 121 2.92 -12.53 2.69
CA LEU A 121 2.30 -13.45 1.73
C LEU A 121 2.11 -14.86 2.27
N THR A 122 3.04 -15.34 3.09
CA THR A 122 2.89 -16.65 3.74
C THR A 122 1.63 -16.68 4.61
N GLN A 123 1.29 -15.55 5.25
CA GLN A 123 0.10 -15.43 6.10
C GLN A 123 -1.21 -15.21 5.32
N SER A 124 -1.15 -14.60 4.14
CA SER A 124 -2.37 -14.19 3.42
C SER A 124 -3.08 -15.35 2.70
N GLY A 125 -2.34 -16.39 2.32
CA GLY A 125 -2.86 -17.51 1.52
C GLY A 125 -3.38 -17.12 0.13
N ASN A 126 -3.19 -15.86 -0.30
CA ASN A 126 -3.76 -15.35 -1.53
C ASN A 126 -2.85 -15.63 -2.74
N ARG A 127 -3.33 -16.49 -3.64
CA ARG A 127 -2.60 -16.91 -4.85
C ARG A 127 -2.40 -15.79 -5.87
N GLN A 128 -3.28 -14.78 -5.90
CA GLN A 128 -3.24 -13.68 -6.88
C GLN A 128 -1.99 -12.80 -6.72
N VAL A 129 -1.41 -12.76 -5.51
CA VAL A 129 -0.29 -11.86 -5.18
C VAL A 129 1.04 -12.58 -5.02
N THR A 130 1.12 -13.86 -5.38
CA THR A 130 2.33 -14.69 -5.18
C THR A 130 3.56 -14.19 -5.94
N SER A 131 3.37 -13.48 -7.07
CA SER A 131 4.48 -12.90 -7.84
C SER A 131 5.01 -11.57 -7.29
N PHE A 132 4.30 -10.94 -6.35
CA PHE A 132 4.61 -9.58 -5.90
C PHE A 132 5.97 -9.43 -5.18
N PRO A 133 6.46 -10.38 -4.35
CA PRO A 133 7.74 -10.20 -3.67
C PRO A 133 8.90 -10.21 -4.65
N LYS A 134 8.83 -11.10 -5.66
CA LYS A 134 9.80 -11.10 -6.75
C LYS A 134 9.80 -9.75 -7.46
N ARG A 135 8.62 -9.21 -7.77
CA ARG A 135 8.48 -7.93 -8.47
C ARG A 135 8.97 -6.73 -7.63
N ALA A 136 8.68 -6.71 -6.33
CA ALA A 136 9.15 -5.66 -5.43
C ALA A 136 10.69 -5.64 -5.37
N ARG A 137 11.32 -6.83 -5.28
CA ARG A 137 12.78 -6.96 -5.33
C ARG A 137 13.36 -6.51 -6.67
N GLU A 138 12.75 -6.89 -7.79
CA GLU A 138 13.19 -6.44 -9.12
C GLU A 138 13.22 -4.91 -9.23
N PHE A 139 12.15 -4.23 -8.79
CA PHE A 139 12.12 -2.77 -8.78
C PHE A 139 13.13 -2.15 -7.81
N TYR A 140 13.31 -2.74 -6.63
CA TYR A 140 14.32 -2.29 -5.68
C TYR A 140 15.74 -2.40 -6.26
N GLU A 141 16.07 -3.51 -6.94
CA GLU A 141 17.35 -3.68 -7.62
C GLU A 141 17.55 -2.66 -8.75
N TYR A 142 16.50 -2.37 -9.53
CA TYR A 142 16.56 -1.31 -10.53
C TYR A 142 16.82 0.06 -9.90
N ALA A 143 16.21 0.33 -8.75
CA ALA A 143 16.39 1.56 -8.00
C ALA A 143 17.83 1.72 -7.50
N ILE A 144 18.42 0.66 -6.94
CA ILE A 144 19.82 0.64 -6.49
C ILE A 144 20.77 0.88 -7.67
N ARG A 145 20.61 0.15 -8.78
CA ARG A 145 21.46 0.34 -9.97
C ARG A 145 21.34 1.74 -10.55
N ALA A 146 20.16 2.36 -10.51
CA ALA A 146 19.98 3.74 -10.95
C ALA A 146 20.68 4.73 -9.99
N TYR A 147 20.57 4.50 -8.68
CA TYR A 147 21.24 5.32 -7.66
C TYR A 147 22.76 5.30 -7.81
N GLU A 148 23.35 4.12 -8.02
CA GLU A 148 24.79 3.92 -8.25
C GLU A 148 25.28 4.68 -9.49
N ARG A 149 24.45 4.77 -10.55
CA ARG A 149 24.73 5.57 -11.75
C ARG A 149 24.43 7.07 -11.60
N LYS A 150 24.09 7.53 -10.39
CA LYS A 150 23.66 8.91 -10.10
C LYS A 150 22.38 9.33 -10.83
N ASP A 151 21.59 8.38 -11.31
CA ASP A 151 20.28 8.60 -11.90
C ASP A 151 19.21 8.66 -10.79
N LEU A 152 19.12 9.83 -10.13
CA LEU A 152 18.26 10.02 -8.95
C LEU A 152 16.76 9.94 -9.28
N ILE A 153 16.37 10.31 -10.50
CA ILE A 153 15.00 10.16 -10.99
C ILE A 153 14.70 8.67 -11.15
N GLY A 154 15.60 7.95 -11.84
CA GLY A 154 15.51 6.50 -12.01
C GLY A 154 15.39 5.76 -10.68
N ALA A 155 16.24 6.13 -9.72
CA ALA A 155 16.25 5.54 -8.39
C ALA A 155 14.95 5.82 -7.63
N GLY A 156 14.50 7.07 -7.62
CA GLY A 156 13.27 7.48 -6.92
C GLY A 156 12.03 6.80 -7.47
N GLU A 157 11.81 6.81 -8.78
CA GLU A 157 10.59 6.21 -9.37
C GLU A 157 10.57 4.68 -9.27
N ASN A 158 11.72 4.00 -9.40
CA ASN A 158 11.79 2.55 -9.17
C ASN A 158 11.58 2.18 -7.69
N ALA A 159 12.07 2.99 -6.75
CA ALA A 159 11.80 2.78 -5.33
C ALA A 159 10.30 2.93 -5.01
N LYS A 160 9.63 3.93 -5.58
CA LYS A 160 8.16 4.08 -5.49
C LYS A 160 7.44 2.88 -6.10
N CYS A 161 7.87 2.39 -7.26
CA CYS A 161 7.29 1.16 -7.84
C CYS A 161 7.40 -0.02 -6.88
N ALA A 162 8.54 -0.22 -6.23
CA ALA A 162 8.71 -1.28 -5.24
C ALA A 162 7.76 -1.10 -4.04
N GLU A 163 7.62 0.13 -3.53
CA GLU A 163 6.68 0.47 -2.44
C GLU A 163 5.23 0.17 -2.82
N GLU A 164 4.78 0.59 -4.00
CA GLU A 164 3.41 0.33 -4.46
C GLU A 164 3.13 -1.18 -4.67
N VAL A 165 4.14 -1.95 -5.12
CA VAL A 165 4.06 -3.43 -5.17
C VAL A 165 3.99 -4.03 -3.76
N ILE A 166 4.49 -3.37 -2.71
CA ILE A 166 4.36 -3.85 -1.33
C ILE A 166 2.99 -3.48 -0.74
N CYS A 167 2.49 -2.28 -1.01
CA CYS A 167 1.22 -1.78 -0.48
C CYS A 167 0.00 -2.56 -1.02
N ALA A 168 0.02 -2.96 -2.29
CA ALA A 168 -1.07 -3.72 -2.89
C ALA A 168 -1.36 -5.07 -2.18
N PRO A 169 -0.40 -5.98 -1.99
CA PRO A 169 -0.63 -7.25 -1.31
C PRO A 169 -0.93 -7.08 0.18
N GLU A 170 -0.40 -6.06 0.85
CA GLU A 170 -0.81 -5.72 2.22
C GLU A 170 -2.30 -5.39 2.26
N SER A 171 -2.76 -4.53 1.34
CA SER A 171 -4.16 -4.14 1.25
C SER A 171 -5.06 -5.33 0.93
N VAL A 172 -4.66 -6.19 -0.02
CA VAL A 172 -5.35 -7.46 -0.31
C VAL A 172 -5.39 -8.39 0.90
N THR A 173 -4.31 -8.48 1.67
CA THR A 173 -4.25 -9.31 2.88
C THR A 173 -5.21 -8.79 3.93
N GLN A 174 -5.22 -7.47 4.18
CA GLN A 174 -6.19 -6.83 5.08
C GLN A 174 -7.64 -7.04 4.60
N ALA A 175 -7.89 -7.01 3.28
CA ALA A 175 -9.21 -7.25 2.71
C ALA A 175 -9.74 -8.68 2.94
N ASN A 176 -8.83 -9.64 3.12
CA ASN A 176 -9.13 -11.05 3.37
C ASN A 176 -9.01 -11.45 4.85
N ALA A 177 -8.46 -10.58 5.69
CA ALA A 177 -8.39 -10.82 7.12
C ALA A 177 -9.81 -11.06 7.66
N PRO A 178 -9.99 -11.99 8.61
CA PRO A 178 -11.23 -12.11 9.34
C PRO A 178 -11.60 -10.72 9.88
N ALA A 179 -12.88 -10.37 9.88
CA ALA A 179 -13.33 -9.20 10.62
C ALA A 179 -12.99 -9.45 12.10
N THR A 180 -11.82 -9.00 12.54
CA THR A 180 -11.41 -9.16 13.92
C THR A 180 -12.45 -8.41 14.73
N LEU A 181 -13.19 -9.13 15.57
CA LEU A 181 -13.97 -8.53 16.64
C LEU A 181 -13.05 -7.50 17.31
N PRO A 182 -13.53 -6.25 17.54
CA PRO A 182 -12.72 -5.28 18.25
C PRO A 182 -12.19 -5.94 19.53
N PRO A 183 -10.91 -5.73 19.89
CA PRO A 183 -10.32 -6.38 21.05
C PRO A 183 -11.26 -6.19 22.23
N GLU A 184 -11.64 -7.28 22.90
CA GLU A 184 -12.50 -7.22 24.08
C GLU A 184 -11.91 -6.17 25.02
N ARG A 185 -12.67 -5.11 25.30
CA ARG A 185 -12.23 -4.14 26.30
C ARG A 185 -11.97 -4.93 27.59
N PRO A 186 -10.80 -4.79 28.22
CA PRO A 186 -10.60 -5.39 29.52
C PRO A 186 -11.75 -4.93 30.41
N ARG A 187 -12.57 -5.88 30.89
CA ARG A 187 -13.63 -5.60 31.86
C ARG A 187 -12.94 -4.89 33.00
N ARG A 188 -13.33 -3.63 33.28
CA ARG A 188 -12.84 -2.92 34.48
C ARG A 188 -13.10 -3.84 35.67
N ALA A 189 -12.02 -4.38 36.25
CA ALA A 189 -12.11 -5.12 37.49
C ALA A 189 -12.81 -4.21 38.49
N GLY A 190 -13.88 -4.74 39.10
CA GLY A 190 -14.88 -3.97 39.82
C GLY A 190 -14.28 -2.93 40.75
N ALA A 191 -14.76 -1.68 40.61
CA ALA A 191 -14.72 -0.75 41.71
C ALA A 191 -15.51 -1.41 42.86
N LYS A 192 -14.78 -1.97 43.83
CA LYS A 192 -15.37 -2.36 45.10
C LYS A 192 -15.96 -1.08 45.69
N SER A 193 -17.28 -1.01 45.77
CA SER A 193 -17.98 -0.05 46.60
C SER A 193 -17.52 -0.28 48.03
N VAL A 194 -16.71 0.65 48.56
CA VAL A 194 -16.44 0.74 49.99
C VAL A 194 -17.69 1.36 50.59
N SER A 195 -18.45 0.55 51.32
CA SER A 195 -19.50 1.01 52.23
C SER A 195 -18.90 1.45 53.55
#